data_AF-A0A5E6NUA0-F1
#
_entry.id   AF-A0A5E6NUA0-F1
#
_cell.length_a   1.000
_cell.length_b   1.000
_cell.length_c   1.000
_cell.angle_alpha   90.00
_cell.angle_beta   90.00
_cell.angle_gamma   90.00
#
_symmetry.space_group_name_H-M   'P 1'
#
loop_
_entity.id
_entity.type
_entity.pdbx_description
1 polymer ?
#
loop_
_entity_poly.entity_id
_entity_poly.type
_entity_poly.pdbx_seq_one_letter_code
_entity_poly.pdbx_strand_id
1 'polypeptide(L)'
;MKIIKLLVVYILLLSSFQTFALKDPERFKPFHITTADVSTPENREKVIKLTTNKDTQANPIITFAIVDGLDSKKFTLVGDKLTFEATDFEARKNATYHVKIRSTFSIPPYGALT
;
A
#
# COMPACT_ATOMS: atom_id res chain seq x y z
N MET A 1 -19.39 21.13 0.06
CA MET A 1 -18.07 20.53 0.31
C MET A 1 -17.90 19.38 -0.66
N LYS A 2 -16.95 19.48 -1.58
CA LYS A 2 -16.71 18.45 -2.60
C LYS A 2 -15.82 17.34 -2.03
N ILE A 3 -15.98 16.13 -2.57
CA ILE A 3 -15.25 14.93 -2.15
C ILE A 3 -14.26 14.53 -3.23
N ILE A 4 -13.00 14.32 -2.83
CA ILE A 4 -11.91 13.81 -3.66
C ILE A 4 -11.81 12.29 -3.46
N LYS A 5 -11.71 11.54 -4.56
CA LYS A 5 -11.49 10.08 -4.54
C LYS A 5 -10.00 9.76 -4.67
N LEU A 6 -9.52 8.83 -3.85
CA LEU A 6 -8.12 8.42 -3.82
C LEU A 6 -8.05 6.97 -4.33
N LEU A 7 -7.35 6.75 -5.42
CA LEU A 7 -7.13 5.43 -5.99
C LEU A 7 -5.67 5.02 -5.76
N VAL A 8 -5.45 4.05 -4.89
CA VAL A 8 -4.14 3.45 -4.64
C VAL A 8 -4.00 2.22 -5.52
N VAL A 9 -3.09 2.26 -6.51
CA VAL A 9 -2.84 1.14 -7.43
C VAL A 9 -1.61 0.37 -6.96
N TYR A 10 -1.72 -0.94 -6.84
CA TYR A 10 -0.63 -1.79 -6.33
C TYR A 10 0.14 -2.44 -7.47
N ILE A 11 1.48 -2.37 -7.40
CA ILE A 11 2.33 -3.28 -8.19
C ILE A 11 2.88 -4.36 -7.27
N LEU A 12 2.51 -5.60 -7.59
CA LEU A 12 3.13 -6.80 -7.06
C LEU A 12 4.38 -7.07 -7.89
N LEU A 13 5.57 -7.01 -7.29
CA LEU A 13 6.70 -7.72 -7.86
C LEU A 13 6.61 -9.14 -7.29
N LEU A 14 6.27 -10.13 -8.13
CA LEU A 14 6.53 -11.52 -7.79
C LEU A 14 8.05 -11.64 -7.66
N SER A 15 8.58 -11.55 -6.44
CA SER A 15 9.98 -11.80 -6.17
C SER A 15 10.23 -13.29 -6.41
N SER A 16 10.60 -13.61 -7.65
CA SER A 16 11.26 -14.83 -8.13
C SER A 16 10.75 -16.15 -7.53
N PHE A 17 9.97 -16.90 -8.34
CA PHE A 17 9.74 -18.35 -8.25
C PHE A 17 9.59 -18.95 -6.84
N GLN A 18 8.34 -19.17 -6.42
CA GLN A 18 8.02 -20.26 -5.51
C GLN A 18 6.95 -21.13 -6.17
N THR A 19 7.26 -21.66 -7.37
CA THR A 19 6.65 -22.91 -7.81
C THR A 19 7.33 -24.04 -7.02
N PHE A 20 7.16 -24.04 -5.70
CA PHE A 20 7.24 -25.29 -4.97
C PHE A 20 5.89 -25.94 -5.17
N ALA A 21 5.87 -27.03 -5.90
CA ALA A 21 4.72 -27.90 -6.02
C ALA A 21 4.18 -28.19 -4.60
N LEU A 22 3.18 -27.44 -4.14
CA LEU A 22 2.67 -27.56 -2.78
C LEU A 22 1.28 -28.16 -2.83
N LYS A 23 1.17 -29.27 -2.13
CA LYS A 23 0.02 -30.14 -1.91
C LYS A 23 -1.13 -29.46 -1.13
N ASP A 24 -1.08 -28.15 -0.93
CA ASP A 24 -2.01 -27.38 -0.09
C ASP A 24 -2.21 -25.94 -0.62
N PRO A 25 -3.31 -25.67 -1.35
CA PRO A 25 -3.58 -24.36 -1.96
C PRO A 25 -3.94 -23.25 -0.96
N GLU A 26 -4.35 -23.58 0.27
CA GLU A 26 -4.70 -22.59 1.30
C GLU A 26 -3.46 -21.94 1.95
N ARG A 27 -2.32 -22.63 1.90
CA ARG A 27 -1.07 -22.17 2.53
C ARG A 27 -0.35 -21.06 1.75
N PHE A 28 -0.63 -20.92 0.45
CA PHE A 28 -0.01 -19.90 -0.41
C PHE A 28 -1.03 -18.87 -0.91
N LYS A 29 -1.56 -18.06 0.01
CA LYS A 29 -2.25 -16.81 -0.38
C LYS A 29 -1.23 -15.83 -0.99
N PRO A 30 -1.45 -15.32 -2.21
CA PRO A 30 -0.60 -14.30 -2.82
C PRO A 30 -0.44 -13.11 -1.90
N PHE A 31 0.78 -12.60 -1.75
CA PHE A 31 1.02 -11.39 -0.98
C PHE A 31 0.34 -10.20 -1.65
N HIS A 32 -0.45 -9.43 -0.92
CA HIS A 32 -1.01 -8.18 -1.43
C HIS A 32 -1.12 -7.11 -0.35
N ILE A 33 -1.16 -5.86 -0.80
CA ILE A 33 -1.52 -4.72 0.03
C ILE A 33 -3.04 -4.67 0.08
N THR A 34 -3.59 -4.44 1.27
CA THR A 34 -5.01 -4.25 1.51
C THR A 34 -5.26 -2.80 1.92
N THR A 35 -6.28 -2.19 1.33
CA THR A 35 -6.81 -0.88 1.75
C THR A 35 -8.31 -0.85 1.53
N ALA A 36 -9.02 -0.04 2.30
CA ALA A 36 -10.41 0.29 2.02
C ALA A 36 -10.47 1.38 0.95
N ASP A 37 -11.61 1.52 0.26
CA ASP A 37 -11.84 2.68 -0.60
C ASP A 37 -11.69 3.97 0.21
N VAL A 38 -10.85 4.89 -0.29
CA VAL A 38 -10.53 6.14 0.42
C VAL A 38 -11.09 7.34 -0.34
N SER A 39 -11.73 8.22 0.41
CA SER A 39 -12.07 9.57 -0.05
C SER A 39 -11.84 10.58 1.08
N THR A 40 -11.73 11.84 0.69
CA THR A 40 -11.54 12.96 1.64
C THR A 40 -12.26 14.21 1.14
N PRO A 41 -12.77 15.08 2.02
CA PRO A 41 -13.17 16.42 1.61
C PRO A 41 -12.01 17.16 0.95
N GLU A 42 -12.32 18.02 -0.01
CA GLU A 42 -11.33 18.95 -0.56
C GLU A 42 -10.64 19.78 0.54
N ASN A 43 -9.39 20.19 0.30
CA ASN A 43 -8.60 20.99 1.25
C ASN A 43 -8.44 20.34 2.64
N ARG A 44 -8.43 19.01 2.68
CA ARG A 44 -8.15 18.22 3.88
C ARG A 44 -7.10 17.16 3.58
N GLU A 45 -6.11 17.09 4.46
CA GLU A 45 -5.16 16.00 4.48
C GLU A 45 -5.89 14.68 4.81
N LYS A 46 -5.42 13.57 4.24
CA LYS A 46 -5.92 12.25 4.56
C LYS A 46 -4.78 11.27 4.79
N VAL A 47 -4.71 10.72 5.99
CA VAL A 47 -3.82 9.61 6.30
C VAL A 47 -4.52 8.29 5.98
N ILE A 48 -3.85 7.45 5.18
CA ILE A 48 -4.28 6.11 4.78
C ILE A 48 -3.33 5.12 5.43
N LYS A 49 -3.86 4.23 6.25
CA LYS A 49 -3.09 3.11 6.80
C LYS A 49 -3.03 1.98 5.77
N LEU A 50 -1.82 1.63 5.36
CA LEU A 50 -1.56 0.49 4.50
C LEU A 50 -1.44 -0.77 5.35
N THR A 51 -2.12 -1.83 4.93
CA THR A 51 -2.02 -3.15 5.55
C THR A 51 -1.69 -4.19 4.49
N THR A 52 -1.34 -5.40 4.90
CA THR A 52 -1.16 -6.52 3.99
C THR A 52 -1.94 -7.72 4.52
N ASN A 53 -2.14 -8.72 3.67
CA ASN A 53 -2.69 -10.00 4.12
C ASN A 53 -1.68 -10.91 4.83
N LYS A 54 -0.46 -10.42 5.09
CA LYS A 54 0.56 -11.16 5.84
C LYS A 54 0.65 -10.59 7.24
N ASP A 55 -0.10 -11.21 8.13
CA ASP A 55 0.07 -11.17 9.57
C ASP A 55 0.24 -12.63 10.03
N THR A 56 1.42 -13.19 9.75
CA THR A 56 1.72 -14.59 10.03
C THR A 56 2.51 -14.71 11.33
N GLN A 57 2.46 -15.90 11.95
CA GLN A 57 3.20 -16.23 13.18
C GLN A 57 4.72 -15.97 13.14
N ALA A 58 5.29 -15.75 11.95
CA ALA A 58 6.70 -15.45 11.76
C ALA A 58 7.03 -13.95 11.94
N ASN A 59 6.04 -13.09 12.26
CA ASN A 59 6.18 -11.64 12.43
C ASN A 59 7.01 -11.00 11.30
N PRO A 60 6.52 -11.06 10.04
CA PRO A 60 7.28 -10.54 8.92
C PRO A 60 7.49 -9.02 9.06
N ILE A 61 8.69 -8.56 8.74
CA ILE A 61 9.00 -7.14 8.59
C ILE A 61 8.43 -6.71 7.24
N ILE A 62 7.44 -5.81 7.27
CA ILE A 62 6.81 -5.24 6.08
C ILE A 62 7.35 -3.84 5.84
N THR A 63 7.75 -3.56 4.60
CA THR A 63 8.12 -2.21 4.17
C THR A 63 7.25 -1.77 2.99
N PHE A 64 7.02 -0.47 2.89
CA PHE A 64 6.26 0.16 1.81
C PHE A 64 7.11 1.22 1.12
N ALA A 65 6.89 1.42 -0.18
CA ALA A 65 7.51 2.47 -0.95
C ALA A 65 6.53 3.02 -2.01
N ILE A 66 6.52 4.34 -2.18
CA ILE A 66 5.95 4.97 -3.38
C ILE A 66 6.93 4.69 -4.52
N VAL A 67 6.45 4.07 -5.60
CA VAL A 67 7.30 3.69 -6.74
C VAL A 67 6.97 4.44 -8.02
N ASP A 68 5.76 5.00 -8.12
CA ASP A 68 5.28 5.71 -9.31
C ASP A 68 3.91 6.36 -9.00
N GLY A 69 3.28 6.89 -10.04
CA GLY A 69 1.91 7.40 -10.03
C GLY A 69 1.89 8.83 -10.50
N LEU A 70 0.89 9.17 -11.32
CA LEU A 70 0.71 10.50 -11.89
C LEU A 70 0.70 11.58 -10.79
N ASP A 71 0.13 11.24 -9.64
CA ASP A 71 -0.04 12.15 -8.51
C ASP A 71 0.90 11.83 -7.35
N SER A 72 1.94 11.01 -7.55
CA SER A 72 2.85 10.54 -6.47
C SER A 72 3.41 11.66 -5.59
N LYS A 73 3.66 12.86 -6.16
CA LYS A 73 4.13 14.05 -5.43
C LYS A 73 3.13 14.64 -4.43
N LYS A 74 1.85 14.25 -4.51
CA LYS A 74 0.79 14.61 -3.55
C LYS A 74 0.70 13.64 -2.39
N PHE A 75 1.59 12.66 -2.34
CA PHE A 75 1.63 11.66 -1.30
C PHE A 75 2.97 11.64 -0.61
N THR A 76 2.95 11.53 0.71
CA THR A 76 4.12 11.20 1.53
C THR A 76 3.89 9.85 2.19
N LEU A 77 4.97 9.10 2.46
CA LEU A 77 4.90 7.78 3.05
C LEU A 77 5.91 7.66 4.19
N VAL A 78 5.40 7.38 5.39
CA VAL A 78 6.21 7.14 6.59
C VAL A 78 5.71 5.85 7.25
N GLY A 79 6.54 4.80 7.25
CA GLY A 79 6.13 3.48 7.74
C GLY A 79 4.96 2.91 6.94
N ASP A 80 3.86 2.62 7.62
CA ASP A 80 2.60 2.12 7.05
C ASP A 80 1.59 3.24 6.73
N LYS A 81 1.96 4.51 6.90
CA LYS A 81 1.08 5.67 6.72
C LYS A 81 1.37 6.38 5.40
N LEU A 82 0.45 6.24 4.45
CA LEU A 82 0.43 6.99 3.21
C LEU A 82 -0.46 8.23 3.41
N THR A 83 0.14 9.41 3.40
CA THR A 83 -0.57 10.67 3.61
C THR A 83 -0.80 11.37 2.29
N PHE A 84 -2.05 11.64 1.95
CA PHE A 84 -2.44 12.52 0.84
C PHE A 84 -2.48 13.96 1.32
N GLU A 85 -1.70 14.82 0.67
CA GLU A 85 -1.66 16.25 0.97
C GLU A 85 -2.98 16.94 0.62
N ALA A 86 -3.39 17.87 1.48
CA ALA A 86 -4.58 18.69 1.25
C ALA A 86 -4.49 19.35 -0.14
N THR A 87 -5.46 19.02 -0.99
CA THR A 87 -5.52 19.57 -2.36
C THR A 87 -6.91 20.11 -2.63
N ASP A 88 -6.95 21.22 -3.38
CA ASP A 88 -8.18 21.86 -3.82
C ASP A 88 -8.85 21.03 -4.93
N PHE A 89 -10.18 20.89 -4.88
CA PHE A 89 -10.93 20.16 -5.90
C PHE A 89 -10.85 20.90 -7.26
N GLU A 90 -10.90 22.24 -7.24
CA GLU A 90 -10.89 23.05 -8.47
C GLU A 90 -9.54 23.05 -9.18
N ALA A 91 -8.49 22.52 -8.55
CA ALA A 91 -7.18 22.37 -9.18
C ALA A 91 -7.20 21.40 -10.37
N ARG A 92 -8.25 20.58 -10.56
CA ARG A 92 -8.36 19.61 -11.66
C ARG A 92 -9.79 19.22 -12.02
N LYS A 93 -10.04 18.96 -13.31
CA LYS A 93 -11.37 18.54 -13.82
C LYS A 93 -11.82 17.15 -13.37
N ASN A 94 -10.89 16.22 -13.09
CA ASN A 94 -11.20 14.87 -12.59
C ASN A 94 -10.59 14.71 -11.19
N ALA A 95 -11.39 14.54 -10.15
CA ALA A 95 -10.92 14.50 -8.76
C ALA A 95 -10.43 13.12 -8.27
N THR A 96 -9.86 12.30 -9.17
CA THR A 96 -9.29 10.99 -8.81
C THR A 96 -7.78 11.04 -8.77
N TYR A 97 -7.16 10.85 -7.60
CA TYR A 97 -5.71 10.89 -7.45
C TYR A 97 -5.10 9.49 -7.48
N HIS A 98 -3.98 9.34 -8.19
CA HIS A 98 -3.32 8.06 -8.44
C HIS A 98 -1.91 8.00 -7.85
N VAL A 99 -1.67 7.01 -7.00
CA VAL A 99 -0.34 6.68 -6.50
C VAL A 99 -0.10 5.19 -6.62
N LYS A 100 1.15 4.82 -6.92
CA LYS A 100 1.56 3.43 -7.03
C LYS A 100 2.44 3.05 -5.84
N ILE A 101 2.01 2.05 -5.09
CA ILE A 101 2.72 1.57 -3.90
C ILE A 101 3.25 0.16 -4.15
N ARG A 102 4.49 -0.06 -3.69
CA ARG A 102 5.12 -1.38 -3.56
C ARG A 102 5.23 -1.75 -2.09
N SER A 103 5.05 -3.02 -1.78
CA SER A 103 5.39 -3.58 -0.48
C SER A 103 6.38 -4.73 -0.64
N THR A 104 7.25 -4.92 0.34
CA THR A 104 8.11 -6.10 0.47
C THR A 104 7.96 -6.67 1.88
N PHE A 105 8.17 -7.98 2.01
CA PHE A 105 8.22 -8.63 3.32
C PHE A 105 9.54 -9.39 3.48
N SER A 106 10.05 -9.41 4.71
CA SER A 106 11.18 -10.24 5.12
C SER A 106 10.82 -10.97 6.41
N ILE A 107 11.19 -12.25 6.52
CA ILE A 107 11.05 -12.99 7.76
C ILE A 107 12.41 -12.92 8.48
N PRO A 108 12.49 -12.33 9.69
CA PRO A 108 13.74 -12.31 10.43
C PRO A 108 14.19 -13.75 10.74
N PRO A 109 15.51 -14.02 10.73
CA PRO A 109 16.02 -15.33 11.11
C PRO A 109 15.61 -15.64 12.57
N TYR A 110 15.20 -16.88 12.82
CA TYR A 110 14.77 -17.35 14.13
C TYR A 110 15.87 -17.09 15.18
N GLY A 111 15.61 -16.21 16.15
CA GLY A 111 16.56 -15.84 17.22
C GLY A 111 17.19 -14.44 17.14
N ALA A 112 16.87 -13.62 16.13
CA ALA A 112 17.40 -12.25 16.00
C ALA A 112 16.54 -11.17 16.70
N LEU A 113 16.08 -11.43 17.92
CA LEU A 113 15.50 -10.40 18.79
C LEU A 113 16.59 -9.96 19.78
N THR A 114 17.17 -8.79 19.56
CA THR A 114 17.95 -8.05 20.58
C THR A 114 17.09 -6.95 21.17
#